data_AF-A0A327JMW5-F1
#
_entry.id   AF-A0A327JMW5-F1
#
_cell.length_a   1.000
_cell.length_b   1.000
_cell.length_c   1.000
_cell.angle_alpha   90.00
_cell.angle_beta   90.00
_cell.angle_gamma   90.00
#
_symmetry.space_group_name_H-M   'P 1'
#
loop_
_entity.id
_entity.type
_entity.pdbx_description
1 polymer ?
#
loop_
_entity_poly.entity_id
_entity_poly.type
_entity_poly.pdbx_seq_one_letter_code
_entity_poly.pdbx_strand_id
1 'polypeptide(L)'
;MWARRGSRPRQPADQRYENAWLFGAICPARGTGAAVAMPAADTEAMQVHLDEIARTVAKGAHAVLLLDRAGWHTTPALKVPRNVTLLFLPSRSPELNPVENVWQFLRGNWLSNRVFDTYDDIVDAACDAWR
;
A
#
# COMPACT_ATOMS: atom_id res chain seq x y z
N MET A 1 25.33 1.49 -1.69
CA MET A 1 26.00 2.26 -2.76
C MET A 1 27.50 2.12 -2.59
N TRP A 2 28.22 1.78 -3.65
CA TRP A 2 29.68 1.69 -3.63
C TRP A 2 30.25 2.86 -4.43
N ALA A 3 31.27 3.52 -3.87
CA ALA A 3 31.94 4.64 -4.52
C ALA A 3 33.45 4.57 -4.26
N ARG A 4 34.24 5.14 -5.17
CA ARG A 4 35.70 5.19 -5.04
C ARG A 4 36.09 5.92 -3.75
N ARG A 5 37.07 5.40 -3.00
CA ARG A 5 37.60 6.07 -1.81
C ARG A 5 38.07 7.50 -2.16
N GLY A 6 37.64 8.48 -1.36
CA GLY A 6 37.90 9.90 -1.61
C GLY A 6 36.86 10.59 -2.52
N SER A 7 35.85 9.88 -3.02
CA SER A 7 34.71 10.48 -3.71
C SER A 7 33.50 10.63 -2.80
N ARG A 8 32.67 11.64 -3.07
CA ARG A 8 31.37 11.82 -2.42
C ARG A 8 30.29 11.43 -3.43
N PRO A 9 29.70 10.23 -3.34
CA PRO A 9 28.61 9.89 -4.24
C PRO A 9 27.45 10.86 -4.04
N ARG A 10 26.82 11.25 -5.16
CA ARG A 10 25.66 12.12 -5.17
C ARG A 10 24.45 11.31 -5.54
N GLN A 11 23.37 11.53 -4.81
CA GLN A 11 22.08 10.98 -5.13
C GLN A 11 21.17 12.14 -5.57
N PRO A 12 20.53 12.03 -6.74
CA PRO A 12 19.47 12.94 -7.13
C PRO A 12 18.37 12.93 -6.05
N ALA A 13 18.00 14.11 -5.58
CA ALA A 13 16.87 14.29 -4.69
C ALA A 13 15.84 15.14 -5.43
N ASP A 14 14.65 14.60 -5.57
CA ASP A 14 13.51 15.37 -6.03
C ASP A 14 12.90 16.15 -4.86
N GLN A 15 12.68 17.45 -5.04
CA GLN A 15 12.03 18.31 -4.05
C GLN A 15 10.60 18.67 -4.43
N ARG A 16 10.08 18.12 -5.54
CA ARG A 16 8.66 18.19 -5.88
C ARG A 16 7.83 17.37 -4.87
N TYR A 17 6.53 17.65 -4.83
CA TYR A 17 5.62 17.10 -3.82
C TYR A 17 4.52 16.20 -4.39
N GLU A 18 4.57 15.87 -5.67
CA GLU A 18 3.64 14.92 -6.28
C GLU A 18 3.86 13.51 -5.69
N ASN A 19 2.76 12.83 -5.40
CA ASN A 19 2.77 11.51 -4.78
C ASN A 19 1.52 10.72 -5.16
N ALA A 20 1.64 9.40 -5.12
CA ALA A 20 0.52 8.47 -5.21
C ALA A 20 0.49 7.58 -3.97
N TRP A 21 -0.70 7.10 -3.64
CA TRP A 21 -0.96 6.26 -2.47
C TRP A 21 -1.24 4.83 -2.91
N LEU A 22 -0.37 3.90 -2.51
CA LEU A 22 -0.60 2.47 -2.73
C LEU A 22 -1.34 1.88 -1.52
N PHE A 23 -2.59 1.48 -1.74
CA PHE A 23 -3.36 0.69 -0.79
C PHE A 23 -3.17 -0.78 -1.11
N GLY A 24 -2.89 -1.61 -0.11
CA GLY A 24 -2.67 -3.04 -0.31
C GLY A 24 -3.16 -3.88 0.85
N ALA A 25 -3.63 -5.08 0.53
CA ALA A 25 -3.99 -6.12 1.47
C ALA A 25 -3.43 -7.44 0.99
N ILE A 26 -2.99 -8.28 1.92
CA ILE A 26 -2.38 -9.58 1.64
C ILE A 26 -3.08 -10.67 2.44
N CYS A 27 -3.10 -11.88 1.88
CA CYS A 27 -3.44 -13.11 2.56
C CYS A 27 -2.19 -14.01 2.56
N PRO A 28 -1.32 -13.92 3.57
CA PRO A 28 -0.04 -14.63 3.58
C PRO A 28 -0.20 -16.14 3.43
N ALA A 29 -1.22 -16.73 4.08
CA ALA A 29 -1.50 -18.16 4.01
C ALA A 29 -1.82 -18.67 2.60
N ARG A 30 -2.26 -17.78 1.70
CA ARG A 30 -2.63 -18.12 0.32
C ARG A 30 -1.66 -17.55 -0.72
N GLY A 31 -0.72 -16.70 -0.32
CA GLY A 31 0.18 -16.00 -1.24
C GLY A 31 -0.55 -15.07 -2.22
N THR A 32 -1.71 -14.52 -1.83
CA THR A 32 -2.50 -13.62 -2.68
C THR A 32 -2.59 -12.23 -2.07
N GLY A 33 -2.81 -11.21 -2.88
CA GLY A 33 -3.04 -9.84 -2.42
C GLY A 33 -3.89 -9.04 -3.39
N ALA A 34 -4.38 -7.90 -2.91
CA ALA A 34 -5.19 -6.95 -3.65
C ALA A 34 -4.68 -5.53 -3.35
N ALA A 35 -4.45 -4.73 -4.39
CA ALA A 35 -3.96 -3.38 -4.23
C ALA A 35 -4.49 -2.43 -5.30
N VAL A 36 -4.53 -1.15 -4.96
CA VAL A 36 -4.89 -0.05 -5.84
C VAL A 36 -3.95 1.14 -5.60
N ALA A 37 -3.52 1.79 -6.67
CA ALA A 37 -2.81 3.06 -6.61
C ALA A 37 -3.82 4.20 -6.78
N MET A 38 -3.83 5.15 -5.84
CA MET A 38 -4.82 6.22 -5.74
C MET A 38 -4.12 7.59 -5.63
N PRO A 39 -4.74 8.67 -6.15
CA PRO A 39 -4.18 10.01 -6.06
C PRO A 39 -4.24 10.62 -4.64
N ALA A 40 -5.10 10.09 -3.77
CA ALA A 40 -5.25 10.53 -2.40
C ALA A 40 -5.46 9.33 -1.47
N ALA A 41 -5.14 9.52 -0.19
CA ALA A 41 -5.56 8.62 0.88
C ALA A 41 -6.77 9.22 1.60
N ASP A 42 -7.94 8.71 1.26
CA ASP A 42 -9.22 9.17 1.81
C ASP A 42 -10.26 8.04 1.85
N THR A 43 -11.51 8.40 2.13
CA THR A 43 -12.62 7.44 2.23
C THR A 43 -12.96 6.83 0.87
N GLU A 44 -12.82 7.56 -0.23
CA GLU A 44 -13.10 7.05 -1.57
C GLU A 44 -12.05 6.02 -1.97
N ALA A 45 -10.77 6.33 -1.79
CA ALA A 45 -9.67 5.40 -2.01
C ALA A 45 -9.82 4.12 -1.19
N MET A 46 -10.22 4.24 0.07
CA MET A 46 -10.49 3.07 0.92
C MET A 46 -11.68 2.23 0.42
N GLN A 47 -12.75 2.88 -0.07
CA GLN A 47 -13.88 2.15 -0.65
C GLN A 47 -13.46 1.36 -1.90
N VAL A 48 -12.67 1.99 -2.79
CA VAL A 48 -12.12 1.32 -3.99
C VAL A 48 -11.26 0.12 -3.59
N HIS A 49 -10.43 0.26 -2.54
CA HIS A 49 -9.62 -0.84 -2.03
C HIS A 49 -10.46 -1.99 -1.46
N LEU A 50 -11.52 -1.70 -0.70
CA LEU A 50 -12.45 -2.72 -0.21
C LEU A 50 -13.13 -3.49 -1.34
N ASP A 51 -13.56 -2.79 -2.38
CA ASP A 51 -14.20 -3.41 -3.54
C ASP A 51 -13.22 -4.33 -4.29
N GLU A 52 -11.96 -3.92 -4.41
CA GLU A 52 -10.90 -4.73 -5.04
C GLU A 52 -10.55 -5.97 -4.20
N ILE A 53 -10.45 -5.81 -2.87
CA ILE A 53 -10.29 -6.94 -1.95
C ILE A 53 -11.46 -7.92 -2.12
N ALA A 54 -12.69 -7.44 -2.10
CA ALA A 54 -13.88 -8.27 -2.19
C ALA A 54 -13.96 -9.08 -3.50
N ARG A 55 -13.46 -8.52 -4.62
CA ARG A 55 -13.33 -9.22 -5.90
C ARG A 55 -12.24 -10.30 -5.88
N THR A 56 -11.17 -10.05 -5.14
CA THR A 56 -10.02 -10.97 -5.01
C THR A 56 -10.28 -12.13 -4.05
N VAL A 57 -11.19 -11.94 -3.08
CA VAL A 57 -11.62 -13.02 -2.17
C VAL A 57 -12.21 -14.17 -2.99
N ALA A 58 -11.62 -15.36 -2.82
CA ALA A 58 -12.05 -16.54 -3.56
C ALA A 58 -13.55 -16.86 -3.33
N LYS A 59 -14.19 -17.39 -4.37
CA LYS A 59 -15.61 -17.74 -4.34
C LYS A 59 -15.95 -18.62 -3.14
N GLY A 60 -16.96 -18.22 -2.37
CA GLY A 60 -17.42 -18.94 -1.17
C GLY A 60 -16.58 -18.70 0.10
N ALA A 61 -15.51 -17.92 0.02
CA ALA A 61 -14.71 -17.52 1.18
C ALA A 61 -15.19 -16.18 1.77
N HIS A 62 -14.79 -15.92 3.01
CA HIS A 62 -15.00 -14.66 3.72
C HIS A 62 -13.67 -14.14 4.23
N ALA A 63 -13.38 -12.87 3.99
CA ALA A 63 -12.15 -12.23 4.47
C ALA A 63 -12.38 -11.52 5.80
N VAL A 64 -11.46 -11.72 6.75
CA VAL A 64 -11.31 -10.84 7.92
C VAL A 64 -10.13 -9.92 7.62
N LEU A 65 -10.43 -8.64 7.39
CA LEU A 65 -9.44 -7.64 7.02
C LEU A 65 -8.91 -6.94 8.27
N LEU A 66 -7.62 -7.13 8.54
CA LEU A 66 -6.91 -6.43 9.61
C LEU A 66 -6.59 -5.00 9.17
N LEU A 67 -6.99 -4.01 9.97
CA LEU A 67 -6.77 -2.60 9.68
C LEU A 67 -6.22 -1.89 10.91
N ASP A 68 -5.41 -0.87 10.69
CA ASP A 68 -5.18 0.15 11.71
C ASP A 68 -6.43 1.05 11.87
N ARG A 69 -6.32 2.10 12.68
CA ARG A 69 -7.43 3.00 12.98
C ARG A 69 -7.32 4.35 12.29
N ALA A 70 -6.78 4.40 11.07
CA ALA A 70 -6.82 5.62 10.26
C ALA A 70 -8.27 6.11 10.08
N GLY A 71 -8.45 7.42 9.93
CA GLY A 71 -9.78 8.03 9.85
C GLY A 71 -10.64 7.43 8.73
N TRP A 72 -10.03 7.20 7.56
CA TRP A 72 -10.69 6.57 6.42
C TRP A 72 -10.97 5.07 6.58
N HIS A 73 -10.40 4.38 7.59
CA HIS A 73 -10.75 2.98 7.92
C HIS A 73 -11.95 2.86 8.87
N THR A 74 -12.20 3.89 9.68
CA THR A 74 -13.17 3.84 10.79
C THR A 74 -14.44 4.63 10.54
N THR A 75 -14.50 5.35 9.42
CA THR A 75 -15.66 6.15 9.03
C THR A 75 -16.88 5.27 8.73
N PRO A 76 -18.10 5.66 9.18
CA PRO A 76 -19.33 4.94 8.86
C PRO A 76 -19.77 5.09 7.41
N ALA A 77 -19.08 5.92 6.61
CA ALA A 77 -19.38 6.14 5.20
C ALA A 77 -18.98 4.94 4.30
N LEU A 78 -18.12 4.05 4.79
CA LEU A 78 -17.70 2.86 4.05
C LEU A 78 -18.84 1.86 3.91
N LYS A 79 -19.06 1.39 2.69
CA LYS A 79 -19.95 0.28 2.35
C LYS A 79 -19.14 -1.00 2.34
N VAL A 80 -19.03 -1.66 3.49
CA VAL A 80 -18.26 -2.90 3.61
C VAL A 80 -18.92 -4.02 2.80
N PRO A 81 -18.19 -4.66 1.86
CA PRO A 81 -18.72 -5.77 1.07
C PRO A 81 -19.14 -6.96 1.94
N ARG A 82 -20.18 -7.70 1.53
CA ARG A 82 -20.79 -8.79 2.34
C ARG A 82 -19.82 -9.92 2.69
N ASN A 83 -18.78 -10.13 1.90
CA ASN A 83 -17.76 -11.17 2.09
C ASN A 83 -16.50 -10.65 2.83
N VAL A 84 -16.59 -9.48 3.46
CA VAL A 84 -15.49 -8.86 4.21
C VAL A 84 -15.99 -8.46 5.60
N THR A 85 -15.18 -8.73 6.62
CA THR A 85 -15.34 -8.19 7.98
C THR A 85 -14.10 -7.39 8.33
N LEU A 86 -14.29 -6.19 8.87
CA LEU A 86 -13.19 -5.35 9.35
C LEU A 86 -12.83 -5.72 10.78
N LEU A 87 -11.55 -5.92 11.05
CA LEU A 87 -11.00 -6.15 12.39
C LEU A 87 -9.91 -5.11 12.67
N PHE A 88 -10.19 -4.22 13.61
CA PHE A 88 -9.28 -3.12 13.93
C PHE A 88 -8.25 -3.52 14.98
N LEU A 89 -6.98 -3.32 14.63
CA LEU A 89 -5.86 -3.52 15.53
C LEU A 89 -5.87 -2.50 16.69
N PRO A 90 -5.16 -2.80 17.79
CA PRO A 90 -4.84 -1.79 18.80
C PRO A 90 -4.14 -0.58 18.18
N SER A 91 -4.34 0.59 18.78
CA SER A 91 -3.70 1.82 18.30
C SER A 91 -2.18 1.72 18.43
N ARG A 92 -1.48 2.16 17.38
CA ARG A 92 -0.01 2.22 17.31
C ARG A 92 0.68 0.85 17.45
N SER A 93 0.09 -0.19 16.85
CA SER A 93 0.66 -1.55 16.81
C SER A 93 0.98 -2.01 15.38
N PRO A 94 1.88 -1.32 14.65
CA PRO A 94 2.26 -1.71 13.28
C PRO A 94 2.88 -3.12 13.21
N GLU A 95 3.52 -3.59 14.29
CA GLU A 95 4.11 -4.93 14.40
C GLU A 95 3.10 -6.08 14.26
N LEU A 96 1.80 -5.78 14.47
CA LEU A 96 0.71 -6.74 14.32
C LEU A 96 0.13 -6.74 12.90
N ASN A 97 0.54 -5.81 12.04
CA ASN A 97 0.04 -5.70 10.67
C ASN A 97 1.05 -6.29 9.66
N PRO A 98 0.82 -7.50 9.11
CA PRO A 98 1.79 -8.17 8.26
C PRO A 98 2.09 -7.43 6.94
N VAL A 99 1.21 -6.54 6.49
CA VAL A 99 1.44 -5.75 5.27
C VAL A 99 2.61 -4.77 5.43
N GLU A 100 2.94 -4.36 6.66
CA GLU A 100 4.08 -3.47 6.92
C GLU A 100 5.41 -4.07 6.47
N ASN A 101 5.57 -5.40 6.55
CA ASN A 101 6.75 -6.08 6.04
C ASN A 101 6.84 -6.00 4.51
N VAL A 102 5.70 -6.09 3.82
CA VAL A 102 5.64 -5.90 2.36
C VAL A 102 6.02 -4.47 2.02
N TRP A 103 5.47 -3.48 2.72
CA TRP A 103 5.83 -2.08 2.52
C TRP A 103 7.31 -1.77 2.72
N GLN A 104 7.91 -2.35 3.76
CA GLN A 104 9.37 -2.25 3.96
C GLN A 104 10.13 -2.87 2.79
N PHE A 105 9.70 -4.04 2.29
CA PHE A 105 10.33 -4.70 1.15
C PHE A 105 10.21 -3.86 -0.13
N LEU A 106 9.02 -3.36 -0.49
CA LEU A 106 8.82 -2.57 -1.71
C LEU A 106 9.68 -1.30 -1.70
N ARG A 107 9.70 -0.59 -0.57
CA ARG A 107 10.55 0.61 -0.41
C ARG A 107 12.03 0.28 -0.48
N GLY A 108 12.46 -0.75 0.25
CA GLY A 108 13.88 -1.13 0.32
C GLY A 108 14.45 -1.61 -1.01
N ASN A 109 13.64 -2.25 -1.85
CA ASN A 109 14.12 -2.92 -3.05
C ASN A 109 13.77 -2.18 -4.35
N TRP A 110 12.59 -1.56 -4.45
CA TRP A 110 12.03 -1.16 -5.75
C TRP A 110 11.67 0.32 -5.87
N LEU A 111 11.26 0.96 -4.76
CA LEU A 111 10.75 2.33 -4.77
C LEU A 111 11.74 3.38 -4.23
N SER A 112 12.73 2.98 -3.44
CA SER A 112 13.71 3.93 -2.89
C SER A 112 14.68 4.44 -3.95
N ASN A 113 15.19 5.66 -3.73
CA ASN A 113 16.28 6.27 -4.50
C ASN A 113 15.99 6.48 -5.99
N ARG A 114 14.71 6.69 -6.35
CA ARG A 114 14.25 7.00 -7.70
C ARG A 114 13.79 8.46 -7.79
N VAL A 115 13.94 9.04 -8.98
CA VAL A 115 13.35 10.32 -9.37
C VAL A 115 12.47 10.02 -10.57
N PHE A 116 11.25 10.57 -10.57
CA PHE A 116 10.21 10.31 -11.56
C PHE A 116 10.01 11.57 -12.39
N ASP A 117 9.88 11.47 -13.70
CA ASP A 117 9.73 12.66 -14.54
C ASP A 117 8.31 13.21 -14.42
N THR A 118 7.32 12.32 -14.37
CA THR A 118 5.89 12.62 -14.34
C THR A 118 5.15 11.91 -13.20
N TYR A 119 3.93 12.37 -12.91
CA TYR A 119 3.02 11.68 -11.99
C TYR A 119 2.74 10.23 -12.41
N ASP A 120 2.55 9.99 -13.71
CA ASP A 120 2.25 8.66 -14.24
C ASP A 120 3.42 7.69 -13.98
N ASP A 121 4.67 8.17 -14.05
CA ASP A 121 5.83 7.35 -13.67
C ASP A 121 5.82 6.94 -12.19
N ILE A 122 5.24 7.75 -11.30
CA ILE A 122 5.06 7.40 -9.88
C ILE A 122 4.03 6.28 -9.75
N VAL A 123 2.90 6.41 -10.45
CA VAL A 123 1.81 5.42 -10.43
C VAL A 123 2.28 4.10 -11.03
N ASP A 124 2.96 4.14 -12.17
CA ASP A 124 3.51 2.95 -12.84
C ASP A 124 4.53 2.25 -11.95
N ALA A 125 5.44 3.01 -11.33
CA ALA A 125 6.41 2.42 -10.40
C ALA A 125 5.74 1.78 -9.17
N ALA A 126 4.68 2.39 -8.62
CA ALA A 126 3.93 1.80 -7.52
C ALA A 126 3.19 0.52 -7.93
N CYS A 127 2.58 0.52 -9.12
CA CYS A 127 1.89 -0.66 -9.67
C CYS A 127 2.87 -1.79 -10.00
N ASP A 128 3.98 -1.49 -10.66
CA ASP A 128 5.02 -2.47 -10.98
C ASP A 128 5.66 -3.03 -9.72
N ALA A 129 5.86 -2.20 -8.69
CA ALA A 129 6.35 -2.66 -7.40
C ALA A 129 5.35 -3.52 -6.63
N TRP A 130 4.10 -3.69 -7.05
CA TRP A 130 3.17 -4.61 -6.39
C TRP A 130 3.07 -5.99 -7.07
N ARG A 131 3.41 -6.06 -8.36
CA ARG A 131 3.33 -7.28 -9.18
C ARG A 131 4.28 -8.38 -8.70
#